data_AF-A0A0B6S9S0-F1
#
_entry.id   AF-A0A0B6S9S0-F1
#
_cell.length_a   1.000
_cell.length_b   1.000
_cell.length_c   1.000
_cell.angle_alpha   90.00
_cell.angle_beta   90.00
_cell.angle_gamma   90.00
#
_symmetry.space_group_name_H-M   'P 1'
#
loop_
_entity.id
_entity.type
_entity.pdbx_description
1 polymer ?
#
loop_
_entity_poly.entity_id
_entity_poly.type
_entity_poly.pdbx_seq_one_letter_code
_entity_poly.pdbx_strand_id
1 'polypeptide(L)'
;MAEIHQDNETERAAHDTAIESIGAEQLAEVLRRAGYRVTAAEHNGTVQLMSASQGVGFAVRFGNPVVGATPESGTAEARFLDYTMSCVLQVQGELPAELTAAWNRTKRFARLASHGAFLALEMDVIVAGGVSERHLRSTIELWDRLVQEFLLHLRSRPALAEQEAAARAAAETARQTSGTAADA
;
A
#
# COMPACT_ATOMS: atom_id res chain seq x y z
N MET A 1 11.18 18.72 38.56
CA MET A 1 9.75 18.48 38.25
C MET A 1 9.23 19.43 37.15
N ALA A 2 9.75 20.67 37.04
CA ALA A 2 9.46 21.57 35.92
C ALA A 2 10.12 21.15 34.58
N GLU A 3 11.35 20.63 34.59
CA GLU A 3 12.04 20.11 33.39
C GLU A 3 11.27 19.00 32.68
N ILE A 4 10.73 18.03 33.41
CA ILE A 4 9.97 16.90 32.83
C ILE A 4 8.68 17.37 32.14
N HIS A 5 8.09 18.48 32.59
CA HIS A 5 6.88 19.03 31.96
C HIS A 5 7.21 19.78 30.67
N GLN A 6 8.32 20.53 30.65
CA GLN A 6 8.81 21.26 29.47
C GLN A 6 9.29 20.32 28.37
N ASP A 7 9.96 19.21 28.70
CA ASP A 7 10.38 18.21 27.71
C ASP A 7 9.16 17.55 27.03
N ASN A 8 8.12 17.23 27.80
CA ASN A 8 6.89 16.62 27.29
C ASN A 8 6.05 17.60 26.44
N GLU A 9 6.02 18.89 26.80
CA GLU A 9 5.36 19.93 25.99
C GLU A 9 6.09 20.19 24.67
N THR A 10 7.43 20.13 24.67
CA THR A 10 8.25 20.33 23.47
C THR A 10 8.15 19.12 22.52
N GLU A 11 8.13 17.90 23.04
CA GLU A 11 7.86 16.68 22.27
C GLU A 11 6.45 16.66 21.67
N ARG A 12 5.44 17.13 22.41
CA ARG A 12 4.06 17.30 21.90
C ARG A 12 3.96 18.33 20.80
N ALA A 13 4.61 19.49 20.95
CA ALA A 13 4.60 20.55 19.94
C ALA A 13 5.32 20.14 18.64
N ALA A 14 6.40 19.37 18.74
CA ALA A 14 7.08 18.77 17.59
C ALA A 14 6.18 17.76 16.86
N HIS A 15 5.37 16.99 17.59
CA HIS A 15 4.40 16.03 17.03
C HIS A 15 3.19 16.68 16.34
N ASP A 16 2.86 17.93 16.68
CA ASP A 16 1.77 18.71 16.10
C ASP A 16 2.20 19.61 14.93
N THR A 17 3.50 19.58 14.55
CA THR A 17 3.97 20.32 13.38
C THR A 17 3.45 19.66 12.10
N ALA A 18 2.75 20.43 11.27
CA ALA A 18 2.17 19.96 10.02
C ALA A 18 3.27 19.61 8.98
N ILE A 19 3.20 18.39 8.48
CA ILE A 19 4.05 17.85 7.40
C ILE A 19 3.29 18.08 6.09
N GLU A 20 3.74 19.05 5.30
CA GLU A 20 3.12 19.39 4.00
C GLU A 20 3.81 18.70 2.82
N SER A 21 5.04 18.25 3.03
CA SER A 21 5.83 17.44 2.09
C SER A 21 6.71 16.49 2.89
N ILE A 22 7.19 15.43 2.25
CA ILE A 22 8.06 14.43 2.89
C ILE A 22 9.28 14.09 2.03
N GLY A 23 10.42 13.85 2.68
CA GLY A 23 11.66 13.41 2.05
C GLY A 23 11.95 11.95 2.40
N ALA A 24 12.88 11.34 1.66
CA ALA A 24 13.20 9.93 1.83
C ALA A 24 13.72 9.59 3.22
N GLU A 25 14.67 10.37 3.74
CA GLU A 25 15.23 10.12 5.07
C GLU A 25 14.22 10.36 6.19
N GLN A 26 13.38 11.40 6.05
CA GLN A 26 12.32 11.68 7.02
C GLN A 26 11.32 10.50 7.11
N LEU A 27 10.87 9.96 5.98
CA LEU A 27 9.96 8.82 5.99
C LEU A 27 10.64 7.53 6.48
N ALA A 28 11.91 7.32 6.12
CA ALA A 28 12.70 6.21 6.62
C ALA A 28 12.78 6.23 8.15
N GLU A 29 12.95 7.40 8.75
CA GLU A 29 12.98 7.57 10.19
C GLU A 29 11.63 7.28 10.85
N VAL A 30 10.52 7.74 10.27
CA VAL A 30 9.16 7.39 10.77
C VAL A 30 8.93 5.87 10.72
N LEU A 31 9.35 5.20 9.64
CA LEU A 31 9.28 3.74 9.52
C LEU A 31 10.15 3.03 10.56
N ARG A 32 11.39 3.50 10.79
CA ARG A 32 12.28 2.93 11.82
C ARG A 32 11.68 3.06 13.22
N ARG A 33 11.09 4.20 13.56
CA ARG A 33 10.36 4.39 14.83
C ARG A 33 9.14 3.49 14.96
N ALA A 34 8.49 3.16 13.85
CA ALA A 34 7.42 2.16 13.80
C ALA A 34 7.94 0.70 13.89
N GLY A 35 9.26 0.49 14.00
CA GLY A 35 9.88 -0.82 14.21
C GLY A 35 10.39 -1.51 12.94
N TYR A 36 10.34 -0.84 11.79
CA TYR A 36 10.82 -1.41 10.54
C TYR A 36 12.34 -1.31 10.39
N ARG A 37 12.89 -2.28 9.68
CA ARG A 37 14.21 -2.15 9.05
C ARG A 37 14.01 -1.48 7.70
N VAL A 38 14.80 -0.45 7.39
CA VAL A 38 14.67 0.32 6.16
C VAL A 38 16.01 0.34 5.44
N THR A 39 15.96 0.05 4.14
CA THR A 39 17.10 0.17 3.23
C THR A 39 16.72 1.12 2.10
N ALA A 40 17.49 2.19 1.90
CA ALA A 40 17.33 3.03 0.72
C ALA A 40 17.97 2.37 -0.50
N ALA A 41 17.28 2.40 -1.63
CA ALA A 41 17.77 1.91 -2.91
C ALA A 41 17.45 2.91 -4.02
N GLU A 42 18.32 3.00 -5.02
CA GLU A 42 18.07 3.81 -6.21
C GLU A 42 17.60 2.91 -7.35
N HIS A 43 16.46 3.24 -7.96
CA HIS A 43 15.91 2.52 -9.09
C HIS A 43 15.52 3.51 -10.19
N ASN A 44 16.14 3.38 -11.37
CA ASN A 44 15.95 4.29 -12.51
C ASN A 44 16.12 5.77 -12.14
N GLY A 45 17.13 6.09 -11.32
CA GLY A 45 17.39 7.46 -10.88
C GLY A 45 16.44 7.99 -9.80
N THR A 46 15.55 7.14 -9.25
CA THR A 46 14.61 7.50 -8.20
C THR A 46 14.91 6.73 -6.93
N VAL A 47 14.98 7.43 -5.79
CA VAL A 47 15.13 6.80 -4.47
C VAL A 47 13.84 6.08 -4.10
N GLN A 48 13.97 4.86 -3.58
CA GLN A 48 12.91 4.07 -2.98
C GLN A 48 13.37 3.54 -1.64
N LEU A 49 12.45 3.35 -0.71
CA LEU A 49 12.74 2.67 0.55
C LEU A 49 12.25 1.23 0.46
N MET A 50 13.08 0.29 0.88
CA MET A 50 12.73 -1.13 0.97
C MET A 50 12.60 -1.53 2.43
N SER A 51 11.57 -2.31 2.73
CA SER A 51 11.32 -2.86 4.05
C SER A 51 10.52 -4.17 3.95
N ALA A 52 10.12 -4.73 5.09
CA ALA A 52 9.28 -5.91 5.15
C ALA A 52 8.27 -5.84 6.28
N SER A 53 7.04 -6.27 6.02
CA SER A 53 5.98 -6.48 7.01
C SER A 53 5.64 -7.96 7.05
N GLN A 54 5.58 -8.56 8.25
CA GLN A 54 5.22 -9.96 8.45
C GLN A 54 6.02 -10.96 7.59
N GLY A 55 7.29 -10.64 7.30
CA GLY A 55 8.17 -11.46 6.45
C GLY A 55 7.99 -11.26 4.94
N VAL A 56 7.14 -10.32 4.51
CA VAL A 56 6.90 -9.98 3.10
C VAL A 56 7.50 -8.61 2.79
N GLY A 57 8.33 -8.56 1.75
CA GLY A 57 8.97 -7.33 1.30
C GLY A 57 7.98 -6.34 0.71
N PHE A 58 8.17 -5.05 1.00
CA PHE A 58 7.50 -3.96 0.34
C PHE A 58 8.47 -2.82 0.04
N ALA A 59 8.12 -2.01 -0.96
CA ALA A 59 8.82 -0.79 -1.32
C ALA A 59 7.95 0.43 -1.05
N VAL A 60 8.58 1.55 -0.73
CA VAL A 60 7.97 2.87 -0.72
C VAL A 60 8.54 3.66 -1.88
N ARG A 61 7.65 4.08 -2.77
CA ARG A 61 7.98 4.86 -3.97
C ARG A 61 7.45 6.27 -3.79
N PHE A 62 8.32 7.26 -3.92
CA PHE A 62 7.90 8.66 -3.86
C PHE A 62 7.25 9.07 -5.19
N GLY A 63 6.12 9.77 -5.11
CA GLY A 63 5.33 10.15 -6.28
C GLY A 63 5.59 11.60 -6.67
N ASN A 64 4.66 12.49 -6.34
CA ASN A 64 4.66 13.87 -6.86
C ASN A 64 5.71 14.75 -6.15
N PRO A 65 6.75 15.27 -6.85
CA PRO A 65 7.75 16.15 -6.25
C PRO A 65 7.20 17.57 -6.01
N VAL A 66 7.72 18.26 -4.99
CA VAL A 66 7.41 19.67 -4.73
C VAL A 66 8.15 20.54 -5.76
N VAL A 67 7.38 21.25 -6.60
CA VAL A 67 7.92 22.19 -7.59
C VAL A 67 8.57 23.39 -6.89
N GLY A 68 9.76 23.79 -7.33
CA GLY A 68 10.51 24.91 -6.74
C GLY A 68 11.28 24.58 -5.47
N ALA A 69 11.14 23.35 -4.95
CA ALA A 69 12.04 22.77 -3.94
C ALA A 69 13.29 22.13 -4.58
N THR A 70 13.61 22.50 -5.82
CA THR A 70 14.93 22.25 -6.40
C THR A 70 15.94 23.11 -5.66
N PRO A 71 17.01 22.54 -5.07
CA PRO A 71 18.00 23.33 -4.37
C PRO A 71 18.62 24.38 -5.29
N GLU A 72 18.39 25.66 -5.00
CA GLU A 72 19.18 26.76 -5.59
C GLU A 72 20.67 26.67 -5.20
N SER A 73 20.99 25.81 -4.23
CA SER A 73 22.33 25.44 -3.79
C SER A 73 22.30 23.94 -3.47
N GLY A 74 22.86 23.10 -4.35
CA GLY A 74 22.74 21.62 -4.44
C GLY A 74 22.87 20.76 -3.16
N THR A 75 22.05 21.02 -2.16
CA THR A 75 22.08 20.44 -0.80
C THR A 75 20.69 20.13 -0.25
N ALA A 76 19.61 20.60 -0.89
CA ALA A 76 18.25 20.26 -0.48
C ALA A 76 17.84 18.90 -1.06
N GLU A 77 17.47 17.99 -0.17
CA GLU A 77 16.90 16.69 -0.55
C GLU A 77 15.56 16.87 -1.27
N ALA A 78 15.28 16.01 -2.25
CA ALA A 78 14.00 15.99 -2.95
C ALA A 78 12.84 15.80 -1.95
N ARG A 79 11.79 16.61 -2.11
CA ARG A 79 10.57 16.60 -1.29
C ARG A 79 9.39 16.20 -2.15
N PHE A 80 8.47 15.44 -1.56
CA PHE A 80 7.32 14.86 -2.25
C PHE A 80 6.02 15.12 -1.51
N LEU A 81 4.93 15.23 -2.27
CA LEU A 81 3.57 15.47 -1.80
C LEU A 81 2.82 14.18 -1.46
N ASP A 82 3.31 13.04 -1.94
CA ASP A 82 2.79 11.71 -1.69
C ASP A 82 3.84 10.62 -1.89
N TYR A 83 3.48 9.42 -1.46
CA TYR A 83 4.22 8.18 -1.72
C TYR A 83 3.26 7.00 -1.79
N THR A 84 3.71 5.92 -2.45
CA THR A 84 3.00 4.65 -2.55
C THR A 84 3.76 3.57 -1.80
N MET A 85 3.09 2.86 -0.90
CA MET A 85 3.57 1.60 -0.33
C MET A 85 3.13 0.44 -1.23
N SER A 86 4.07 -0.39 -1.67
CA SER A 86 3.84 -1.42 -2.69
C SER A 86 4.45 -2.75 -2.28
N CYS A 87 3.62 -3.79 -2.20
CA CYS A 87 4.02 -5.18 -1.98
C CYS A 87 3.80 -5.96 -3.27
N VAL A 88 4.88 -6.43 -3.89
CA VAL A 88 4.84 -7.17 -5.16
C VAL A 88 5.20 -8.63 -4.91
N LEU A 89 4.31 -9.54 -5.33
CA LEU A 89 4.54 -10.98 -5.28
C LEU A 89 4.60 -11.53 -6.70
N GLN A 90 5.53 -12.46 -6.93
CA GLN A 90 5.53 -13.25 -8.15
C GLN A 90 4.52 -14.39 -8.02
N VAL A 91 3.64 -14.49 -9.00
CA VAL A 91 2.64 -15.54 -9.14
C VAL A 91 3.29 -16.76 -9.78
N GLN A 92 3.07 -17.92 -9.17
CA GLN A 92 3.41 -19.22 -9.75
C GLN A 92 2.11 -19.89 -10.22
N GLY A 93 1.97 -20.08 -11.53
CA GLY A 93 0.75 -20.59 -12.16
C GLY A 93 -0.29 -19.51 -12.45
N GLU A 94 -1.57 -19.90 -12.48
CA GLU A 94 -2.68 -19.01 -12.80
C GLU A 94 -3.38 -18.49 -11.55
N LEU A 95 -3.77 -17.20 -11.56
CA LEU A 95 -4.62 -16.61 -10.53
C LEU A 95 -6.09 -16.71 -10.96
N PRO A 96 -7.02 -16.98 -10.02
CA PRO A 96 -8.45 -16.85 -10.28
C PRO A 96 -8.79 -15.44 -10.75
N ALA A 97 -9.62 -15.33 -11.79
CA ALA A 97 -9.94 -14.04 -12.41
C ALA A 97 -10.58 -13.05 -11.42
N GLU A 98 -11.39 -13.56 -10.49
CA GLU A 98 -12.09 -12.74 -9.49
C GLU A 98 -11.23 -12.32 -8.30
N LEU A 99 -10.01 -12.84 -8.13
CA LEU A 99 -9.19 -12.59 -6.94
C LEU A 99 -8.93 -11.09 -6.73
N THR A 100 -8.54 -10.41 -7.81
CA THR A 100 -8.24 -8.97 -7.80
C THR A 100 -9.51 -8.14 -7.68
N ALA A 101 -10.57 -8.51 -8.40
CA ALA A 101 -11.84 -7.80 -8.37
C ALA A 101 -12.51 -7.88 -6.99
N ALA A 102 -12.52 -9.06 -6.36
CA ALA A 102 -13.06 -9.26 -5.02
C ALA A 102 -12.35 -8.42 -3.96
N TRP A 103 -11.02 -8.33 -4.03
CA TRP A 103 -10.25 -7.43 -3.17
C TRP A 103 -10.68 -5.97 -3.37
N ASN A 104 -10.64 -5.49 -4.61
CA ASN A 104 -10.91 -4.09 -4.93
C ASN A 104 -12.36 -3.65 -4.66
N ARG A 105 -13.32 -4.59 -4.61
CA ARG A 105 -14.70 -4.32 -4.16
C ARG A 105 -14.80 -4.11 -2.65
N THR A 106 -13.96 -4.77 -1.85
CA THR A 106 -14.07 -4.76 -0.39
C THR A 106 -13.15 -3.75 0.28
N LYS A 107 -12.03 -3.38 -0.37
CA LYS A 107 -11.04 -2.47 0.20
C LYS A 107 -11.15 -1.06 -0.38
N ARG A 108 -11.04 -0.08 0.51
CA ARG A 108 -11.10 1.35 0.18
C ARG A 108 -9.72 1.99 0.04
N PHE A 109 -8.74 1.51 0.80
CA PHE A 109 -7.44 2.16 0.97
C PHE A 109 -6.27 1.42 0.32
N ALA A 110 -6.50 0.26 -0.28
CA ALA A 110 -5.49 -0.42 -1.08
C ALA A 110 -6.09 -1.01 -2.34
N ARG A 111 -5.28 -1.02 -3.40
CA ARG A 111 -5.60 -1.61 -4.69
C ARG A 111 -4.74 -2.82 -4.91
N LEU A 112 -5.36 -3.87 -5.44
CA LEU A 112 -4.67 -5.04 -5.94
C LEU A 112 -4.68 -4.97 -7.46
N ALA A 113 -3.54 -5.21 -8.09
CA ALA A 113 -3.39 -5.21 -9.54
C ALA A 113 -2.54 -6.39 -10.01
N SER A 114 -2.90 -6.97 -11.15
CA SER A 114 -2.15 -8.07 -11.77
C SER A 114 -1.44 -7.56 -13.02
N HIS A 115 -0.13 -7.80 -13.10
CA HIS A 115 0.74 -7.42 -14.20
C HIS A 115 1.52 -8.65 -14.68
N GLY A 116 0.92 -9.42 -15.59
CA GLY A 116 1.49 -10.68 -16.03
C GLY A 116 1.71 -11.64 -14.87
N ALA A 117 2.97 -12.00 -14.60
CA ALA A 117 3.36 -12.90 -13.50
C ALA A 117 3.48 -12.19 -12.14
N PHE A 118 3.13 -10.92 -12.02
CA PHE A 118 3.24 -10.16 -10.77
C PHE A 118 1.88 -9.72 -10.26
N LEU A 119 1.71 -9.80 -8.94
CA LEU A 119 0.56 -9.30 -8.21
C LEU A 119 1.05 -8.20 -7.28
N ALA A 120 0.54 -6.99 -7.45
CA ALA A 120 0.94 -5.80 -6.69
C ALA A 120 -0.20 -5.33 -5.80
N LEU A 121 0.04 -5.29 -4.50
CA LEU A 121 -0.80 -4.60 -3.52
C LEU A 121 -0.21 -3.21 -3.29
N GLU A 122 -1.00 -2.17 -3.51
CA GLU A 122 -0.56 -0.78 -3.40
C GLU A 122 -1.49 0.04 -2.52
N MET A 123 -0.90 0.93 -1.72
CA MET A 123 -1.59 1.95 -0.94
C MET A 123 -0.89 3.29 -1.12
N ASP A 124 -1.63 4.28 -1.58
CA ASP A 124 -1.15 5.65 -1.73
C ASP A 124 -1.38 6.44 -0.45
N VAL A 125 -0.40 7.28 -0.09
CA VAL A 125 -0.47 8.19 1.05
C VAL A 125 -0.13 9.60 0.59
N ILE A 126 -1.09 10.51 0.77
CA ILE A 126 -0.91 11.94 0.51
C ILE A 126 -0.51 12.66 1.81
N VAL A 127 0.48 13.54 1.72
CA VAL A 127 0.89 14.44 2.82
C VAL A 127 0.59 15.91 2.51
N ALA A 128 0.30 16.22 1.24
CA ALA A 128 -0.11 17.55 0.81
C ALA A 128 -1.30 18.07 1.63
N GLY A 129 -1.25 19.34 2.03
CA GLY A 129 -2.29 19.98 2.85
C GLY A 129 -2.06 19.89 4.36
N GLY A 130 -0.95 19.29 4.80
CA GLY A 130 -0.51 19.28 6.18
C GLY A 130 -1.07 18.10 6.97
N VAL A 131 -0.22 17.14 7.28
CA VAL A 131 -0.55 15.99 8.13
C VAL A 131 0.36 15.94 9.35
N SER A 132 -0.09 15.34 10.45
CA SER A 132 0.79 15.12 11.61
C SER A 132 1.66 13.88 11.42
N GLU A 133 2.75 13.74 12.18
CA GLU A 133 3.50 12.47 12.21
C GLU A 133 2.62 11.31 12.71
N ARG A 134 1.64 11.60 13.58
CA ARG A 134 0.64 10.62 14.01
C ARG A 134 -0.16 10.05 12.84
N HIS A 135 -0.49 10.88 11.84
CA HIS A 135 -1.14 10.39 10.62
C HIS A 135 -0.27 9.37 9.88
N LEU A 136 1.02 9.67 9.70
CA LEU A 136 1.97 8.76 9.04
C LEU A 136 2.12 7.42 9.80
N ARG A 137 2.17 7.47 11.13
CA ARG A 137 2.18 6.24 11.93
C ARG A 137 0.89 5.43 11.74
N SER A 138 -0.27 6.09 11.71
CA SER A 138 -1.55 5.42 11.46
C SER A 138 -1.66 4.83 10.05
N THR A 139 -1.05 5.45 9.03
CA THR A 139 -1.02 4.85 7.68
C THR A 139 -0.11 3.62 7.64
N ILE A 140 1.02 3.63 8.35
CA ILE A 140 1.89 2.47 8.51
C ILE A 140 1.16 1.31 9.23
N GLU A 141 0.44 1.58 10.31
CA GLU A 141 -0.39 0.56 11.00
C GLU A 141 -1.49 0.00 10.08
N LEU A 142 -2.12 0.86 9.27
CA LEU A 142 -3.09 0.44 8.27
C LEU A 142 -2.44 -0.46 7.21
N TRP A 143 -1.23 -0.11 6.75
CA TRP A 143 -0.47 -0.93 5.80
C TRP A 143 -0.23 -2.34 6.34
N ASP A 144 0.23 -2.48 7.58
CA ASP A 144 0.46 -3.79 8.21
C ASP A 144 -0.82 -4.65 8.21
N ARG A 145 -1.94 -4.04 8.60
CA ARG A 145 -3.23 -4.72 8.60
C ARG A 145 -3.65 -5.14 7.19
N LEU A 146 -3.45 -4.28 6.20
CA LEU A 146 -3.77 -4.57 4.80
C LEU A 146 -2.89 -5.69 4.24
N VAL A 147 -1.60 -5.73 4.56
CA VAL A 147 -0.70 -6.84 4.19
C VAL A 147 -1.17 -8.14 4.82
N GLN A 148 -1.55 -8.14 6.10
CA GLN A 148 -2.09 -9.33 6.75
C GLN A 148 -3.40 -9.81 6.09
N GLU A 149 -4.34 -8.90 5.85
CA GLU A 149 -5.61 -9.21 5.19
C GLU A 149 -5.39 -9.69 3.75
N PHE A 150 -4.40 -9.16 3.04
CA PHE A 150 -4.00 -9.59 1.71
C PHE A 150 -3.47 -11.03 1.72
N LEU A 151 -2.57 -11.37 2.64
CA LEU A 151 -2.07 -12.73 2.76
C LEU A 151 -3.18 -13.73 3.13
N LEU A 152 -4.16 -13.32 3.94
CA LEU A 152 -5.35 -14.13 4.24
C LEU A 152 -6.23 -14.31 3.00
N HIS A 153 -6.47 -13.24 2.23
CA HIS A 153 -7.21 -13.29 0.96
C HIS A 153 -6.56 -14.23 -0.05
N LEU A 154 -5.22 -14.25 -0.09
CA LEU A 154 -4.46 -15.21 -0.89
C LEU A 154 -4.53 -16.65 -0.37
N ARG A 155 -4.82 -16.89 0.92
CA ARG A 155 -4.96 -18.25 1.46
C ARG A 155 -6.35 -18.85 1.21
N SER A 156 -7.38 -18.02 1.09
CA SER A 156 -8.74 -18.45 0.75
C SER A 156 -8.93 -18.93 -0.71
N ARG A 157 -7.84 -19.09 -1.47
CA ARG A 157 -7.83 -19.57 -2.87
C ARG A 157 -8.73 -20.78 -3.15
N PRO A 158 -8.74 -21.87 -2.33
CA PRO A 158 -9.57 -23.04 -2.62
C PRO A 158 -11.06 -22.68 -2.65
N ALA A 159 -11.53 -21.89 -1.69
CA ALA A 159 -12.92 -21.47 -1.61
C ALA A 159 -13.32 -20.55 -2.79
N LEU A 160 -12.42 -19.66 -3.25
CA LEU A 160 -12.66 -18.83 -4.43
C LEU A 160 -12.75 -19.67 -5.72
N ALA A 161 -11.89 -20.68 -5.87
CA ALA A 161 -11.91 -21.58 -7.02
C ALA A 161 -13.18 -22.46 -7.06
N GLU A 162 -13.63 -22.96 -5.91
CA GLU A 162 -14.88 -23.71 -5.79
C GLU A 162 -16.10 -22.86 -6.13
N GLN A 163 -16.13 -21.60 -5.67
CA GLN A 163 -17.20 -20.65 -6.03
C GLN A 163 -17.21 -20.33 -7.52
N GLU A 164 -16.03 -20.16 -8.15
CA GLU A 164 -15.94 -19.91 -9.59
C GLU A 164 -16.40 -21.14 -10.40
N ALA A 165 -16.06 -22.35 -9.97
CA ALA A 165 -16.55 -23.58 -10.58
C ALA A 165 -18.08 -23.72 -10.46
N ALA A 166 -18.64 -23.42 -9.28
CA ALA A 166 -20.08 -23.44 -9.06
C ALA A 166 -20.82 -22.37 -9.88
N ALA A 167 -20.27 -21.16 -9.98
CA ALA A 167 -20.84 -20.08 -10.80
C ALA A 167 -20.81 -20.42 -12.30
N ARG A 168 -19.73 -21.03 -12.79
CA ARG A 168 -19.63 -21.52 -14.19
C ARG A 168 -20.65 -22.62 -14.46
N ALA A 169 -20.82 -23.57 -13.54
CA ALA A 169 -21.82 -24.63 -13.68
C ALA A 169 -23.25 -24.07 -13.72
N ALA A 170 -23.59 -23.12 -12.84
CA ALA A 170 -24.90 -22.49 -12.83
C ALA A 170 -25.19 -21.67 -14.11
N ALA A 171 -24.19 -20.96 -14.63
CA ALA A 171 -24.33 -20.20 -15.88
C ALA A 171 -24.48 -21.10 -17.13
N GLU A 172 -23.94 -22.32 -17.08
CA GLU A 172 -24.10 -23.33 -18.13
C GLU A 172 -25.50 -23.95 -18.08
N THR A 173 -25.98 -24.30 -16.89
CA THR A 173 -27.36 -24.81 -16.70
C THR A 173 -28.41 -23.78 -17.14
N ALA A 174 -28.22 -22.50 -16.79
CA ALA A 174 -29.13 -21.42 -17.19
C ALA A 174 -29.21 -21.27 -18.72
N ARG A 175 -28.07 -21.34 -19.43
CA ARG A 175 -28.01 -21.28 -20.89
C ARG A 175 -28.72 -22.46 -21.56
N GLN A 176 -28.57 -23.66 -21.01
CA GLN A 176 -29.24 -24.86 -21.52
C GLN A 176 -30.77 -24.76 -21.34
N THR A 177 -31.24 -24.31 -20.18
CA THR A 177 -32.69 -24.13 -19.94
C THR A 177 -33.33 -23.05 -20.81
N SER A 178 -32.61 -21.98 -21.15
CA SER A 178 -33.13 -20.94 -22.06
C SER A 178 -33.18 -21.38 -23.53
N GLY A 179 -32.30 -22.30 -23.94
CA GLY A 179 -32.28 -22.84 -25.30
C GLY A 179 -33.40 -23.85 -25.57
N THR A 180 -33.79 -24.64 -24.57
CA THR A 180 -34.86 -25.64 -24.71
C THR A 180 -36.27 -25.03 -24.71
N ALA A 181 -36.45 -23.82 -24.17
CA ALA A 181 -37.74 -23.14 -24.14
C ALA A 181 -38.10 -22.37 -25.43
N ALA A 182 -37.14 -22.19 -26.34
CA ALA A 182 -37.36 -21.46 -27.61
C ALA A 182 -37.68 -22.39 -28.81
N ASP A 183 -37.65 -23.71 -28.61
CA ASP A 183 -37.82 -24.73 -29.66
C ASP A 183 -39.08 -25.61 -29.43
N ALA A 184 -40.01 -25.12 -28.60
CA ALA A 184 -41.31 -25.74 -28.30
C ALA A 184 -42.46 -24.75 -28.56
#